data_AF-A0A7X2S7Q1-F1
#
_entry.id   AF-A0A7X2S7Q1-F1
#
_cell.length_a   1.000
_cell.length_b   1.000
_cell.length_c   1.000
_cell.angle_alpha   90.00
_cell.angle_beta   90.00
_cell.angle_gamma   90.00
#
_symmetry.space_group_name_H-M   'P 1'
#
loop_
_entity.id
_entity.type
_entity.pdbx_description
1 polymer ?
#
loop_
_entity_poly.entity_id
_entity_poly.type
_entity_poly.pdbx_seq_one_letter_code
_entity_poly.pdbx_strand_id
1 'polypeptide(L)'
;MKKKFVLLSIFASLGLILGACGSSEKTTGEKKEEKAAAAEEKPAEKKEESDKEGASGNGSIMNTYIEEETEGKAEVIYTNKKAGFVNEAPGFKVSADEYQIVKVTGIKEDSRIRFDGQDSGYVVTARMTVENKSDQVIHYNSTAAIGTTDVYSNIYSSTSDYIRDEDKISSKKEGIGKFAPGEKITGFITFDMTEEQYEMLGDVPPKFILEAGASPNEDMSGGLLKEKIFEFPYSDEEGKTAGGQADFYQDRLTMENIAEKTMILENESYNQSVTLEGVKATVLSYQYTDLKIRDAFKEQFKNFDEEMVAISLKFKVENQSKTPISLEDSNTGMAEDELSVSLESGLGPKDQPDVIQPGESAERMGVYLFNKDEFGILDQLSFKFGPLMNDKTEYLFDQKQAYVEIELPKN
;
A
#
# COMPACT_ATOMS: atom_id res chain seq x y z
N MET A 1 -42.80 -45.20 2.79
CA MET A 1 -43.86 -45.37 1.77
C MET A 1 -44.45 -44.01 1.41
N LYS A 2 -44.86 -43.80 0.15
CA LYS A 2 -45.79 -42.75 -0.37
C LYS A 2 -45.58 -41.31 0.17
N LYS A 3 -44.80 -40.46 -0.51
CA LYS A 3 -45.26 -39.55 -1.60
C LYS A 3 -46.49 -38.69 -1.25
N LYS A 4 -46.31 -37.37 -1.19
CA LYS A 4 -47.20 -36.38 -1.81
C LYS A 4 -46.39 -35.27 -2.50
N PHE A 5 -46.51 -35.20 -3.82
CA PHE A 5 -46.25 -34.00 -4.63
C PHE A 5 -47.40 -33.00 -4.41
N VAL A 6 -47.17 -31.72 -4.68
CA VAL A 6 -47.84 -30.91 -5.72
C VAL A 6 -47.08 -29.57 -5.84
N LEU A 7 -46.69 -29.20 -7.07
CA LEU A 7 -46.26 -27.83 -7.41
C LEU A 7 -47.50 -26.95 -7.60
N LEU A 8 -47.38 -25.64 -7.34
CA LEU A 8 -48.04 -24.66 -8.20
C LEU A 8 -47.15 -23.43 -8.40
N SER A 9 -46.90 -23.10 -9.66
CA SER A 9 -46.14 -21.93 -10.10
C SER A 9 -47.10 -20.85 -10.62
N ILE A 10 -46.78 -19.58 -10.36
CA ILE A 10 -47.43 -18.43 -11.03
C ILE A 10 -46.34 -17.50 -11.55
N PHE A 11 -46.31 -17.35 -12.87
CA PHE A 11 -45.61 -16.27 -13.58
C PHE A 11 -46.66 -15.18 -13.91
N ALA A 12 -46.33 -13.92 -13.65
CA ALA A 12 -46.94 -12.76 -14.30
C ALA A 12 -45.93 -11.62 -14.30
N SER A 13 -45.88 -10.86 -15.41
CA SER A 13 -44.72 -10.05 -15.82
C SER A 13 -45.04 -8.56 -16.01
N LEU A 14 -43.99 -7.81 -16.40
CA LEU A 14 -43.95 -6.43 -16.93
C LEU A 14 -43.62 -5.32 -15.90
N GLY A 15 -42.84 -4.28 -16.26
CA GLY A 15 -42.42 -3.88 -17.61
C GLY A 15 -40.98 -3.36 -17.74
N LEU A 16 -40.45 -3.45 -18.96
CA LEU A 16 -39.23 -2.81 -19.44
C LEU A 16 -39.52 -1.38 -19.91
N ILE A 17 -38.55 -0.47 -19.74
CA ILE A 17 -38.41 0.69 -20.64
C ILE A 17 -36.93 0.76 -21.07
N LEU A 18 -36.70 0.56 -22.36
CA LEU A 18 -35.47 0.93 -23.06
C LEU A 18 -35.77 2.19 -23.88
N GLY A 19 -34.88 3.18 -23.82
CA GLY A 19 -34.90 4.35 -24.71
C GLY A 19 -33.50 4.53 -25.29
N ALA A 20 -33.38 4.35 -26.61
CA ALA A 20 -32.11 4.40 -27.33
C ALA A 20 -32.22 5.23 -28.62
N CYS A 21 -31.05 5.47 -29.24
CA CYS A 21 -30.81 6.16 -30.50
C CYS A 21 -30.88 7.70 -30.49
N GLY A 22 -29.93 8.29 -31.21
CA GLY A 22 -29.92 9.69 -31.60
C GLY A 22 -29.55 9.84 -33.09
N SER A 23 -29.08 11.03 -33.43
CA SER A 23 -28.51 11.45 -34.72
C SER A 23 -29.45 11.84 -35.89
N SER A 24 -29.19 13.08 -36.36
CA SER A 24 -29.13 13.57 -37.75
C SER A 24 -30.40 13.88 -38.59
N GLU A 25 -30.47 15.18 -38.93
CA GLU A 25 -30.76 15.79 -40.25
C GLU A 25 -32.18 16.24 -40.70
N LYS A 26 -32.36 17.58 -40.59
CA LYS A 26 -32.63 18.57 -41.66
C LYS A 26 -34.06 18.99 -42.07
N THR A 27 -34.23 20.33 -42.04
CA THR A 27 -35.07 21.22 -42.90
C THR A 27 -36.60 21.16 -42.72
N THR A 28 -37.39 22.26 -42.77
CA THR A 28 -37.17 23.64 -43.28
C THR A 28 -38.20 24.66 -42.72
N GLY A 29 -37.81 25.96 -42.59
CA GLY A 29 -38.72 27.14 -42.53
C GLY A 29 -39.50 27.39 -41.22
N GLU A 30 -39.77 28.62 -40.77
CA GLU A 30 -39.52 29.97 -41.30
C GLU A 30 -39.35 31.02 -40.15
N LYS A 31 -38.95 32.26 -40.47
CA LYS A 31 -38.33 33.25 -39.55
C LYS A 31 -39.29 34.11 -38.69
N LYS A 32 -38.76 34.62 -37.56
CA LYS A 32 -38.70 36.08 -37.31
C LYS A 32 -37.59 36.48 -36.32
N GLU A 33 -36.94 37.62 -36.59
CA GLU A 33 -35.90 38.27 -35.75
C GLU A 33 -36.53 38.84 -34.45
N GLU A 34 -35.83 39.11 -33.33
CA GLU A 34 -34.64 39.96 -33.13
C GLU A 34 -34.09 39.73 -31.67
N LYS A 35 -32.98 40.26 -31.10
CA LYS A 35 -31.90 41.20 -31.49
C LYS A 35 -30.69 41.10 -30.50
N ALA A 36 -29.45 40.87 -30.94
CA ALA A 36 -28.22 41.25 -30.19
C ALA A 36 -26.96 41.13 -31.06
N ALA A 37 -25.99 42.04 -30.89
CA ALA A 37 -24.81 42.17 -31.76
C ALA A 37 -23.57 41.44 -31.23
N ALA A 38 -22.66 41.09 -32.13
CA ALA A 38 -21.35 40.52 -31.81
C ALA A 38 -20.31 41.61 -31.50
N ALA A 39 -19.36 41.27 -30.63
CA ALA A 39 -18.05 41.90 -30.55
C ALA A 39 -17.01 40.80 -30.30
N GLU A 40 -15.87 40.87 -30.99
CA GLU A 40 -14.80 39.88 -30.90
C GLU A 40 -13.99 40.06 -29.61
N GLU A 41 -13.56 38.95 -28.98
CA GLU A 41 -12.43 38.98 -28.07
C GLU A 41 -11.51 37.77 -28.25
N LYS A 42 -10.22 37.98 -28.00
CA LYS A 42 -9.12 37.07 -28.33
C LYS A 42 -9.14 35.80 -27.47
N PRO A 43 -8.58 34.67 -27.95
CA PRO A 43 -8.27 33.55 -27.08
C PRO A 43 -7.18 33.96 -26.08
N ALA A 44 -7.56 34.15 -24.82
CA ALA A 44 -6.61 34.26 -23.72
C ALA A 44 -6.12 32.86 -23.34
N GLU A 45 -4.80 32.70 -23.24
CA GLU A 45 -4.19 31.53 -22.63
C GLU A 45 -4.69 31.40 -21.19
N LYS A 46 -5.53 30.39 -20.91
CA LYS A 46 -5.65 29.89 -19.55
C LYS A 46 -4.37 29.12 -19.23
N LYS A 47 -3.47 29.78 -18.51
CA LYS A 47 -2.48 29.08 -17.69
C LYS A 47 -3.24 28.10 -16.80
N GLU A 48 -2.97 26.82 -16.93
CA GLU A 48 -3.20 25.89 -15.84
C GLU A 48 -2.23 26.26 -14.73
N GLU A 49 -2.78 26.80 -13.65
CA GLU A 49 -2.03 27.09 -12.43
C GLU A 49 -1.73 25.74 -11.77
N SER A 50 -0.52 25.23 -12.05
CA SER A 50 -0.01 24.02 -11.44
C SER A 50 0.21 24.28 -9.96
N ASP A 51 -0.67 23.73 -9.11
CA ASP A 51 -0.56 23.71 -7.64
C ASP A 51 0.63 22.84 -7.18
N LYS A 52 1.85 23.27 -7.52
CA LYS A 52 3.10 22.87 -6.89
C LYS A 52 3.41 23.77 -5.69
N GLU A 53 2.51 23.78 -4.71
CA GLU A 53 2.86 24.24 -3.35
C GLU A 53 3.45 23.07 -2.54
N GLY A 54 4.73 22.78 -2.79
CA GLY A 54 5.63 22.37 -1.71
C GLY A 54 6.09 23.66 -1.03
N ALA A 55 5.52 23.95 0.14
CA ALA A 55 5.62 25.27 0.78
C ALA A 55 6.61 25.23 1.96
N SER A 56 7.85 25.62 1.67
CA SER A 56 8.95 25.78 2.63
C SER A 56 8.63 26.76 3.78
N GLY A 57 9.07 26.40 5.00
CA GLY A 57 9.75 27.32 5.94
C GLY A 57 9.14 28.69 6.25
N ASN A 58 7.82 28.82 6.42
CA ASN A 58 7.17 29.95 7.14
C ASN A 58 5.69 29.68 7.50
N GLY A 59 5.29 28.41 7.54
CA GLY A 59 3.91 28.01 7.85
C GLY A 59 3.58 28.15 9.35
N SER A 60 2.29 28.30 9.66
CA SER A 60 1.80 28.12 11.03
C SER A 60 2.11 26.69 11.52
N ILE A 61 2.57 26.58 12.77
CA ILE A 61 2.74 25.29 13.44
C ILE A 61 1.37 24.61 13.53
N MET A 62 1.26 23.37 13.05
CA MET A 62 0.02 22.59 13.04
C MET A 62 -0.42 22.18 14.44
N ASN A 63 0.56 21.93 15.32
CA ASN A 63 0.35 21.54 16.71
C ASN A 63 1.12 22.50 17.64
N THR A 64 0.46 23.58 18.06
CA THR A 64 1.09 24.61 18.92
C THR A 64 1.37 24.10 20.34
N TYR A 65 0.76 22.99 20.75
CA TYR A 65 0.91 22.46 22.11
C TYR A 65 2.31 21.86 22.36
N ILE A 66 3.09 21.60 21.30
CA ILE A 66 4.51 21.25 21.38
C ILE A 66 5.31 22.32 22.13
N GLU A 67 5.11 23.61 21.83
CA GLU A 67 5.82 24.71 22.52
C GLU A 67 5.35 24.85 23.97
N GLU A 68 4.08 24.56 24.26
CA GLU A 68 3.49 24.64 25.60
C GLU A 68 4.00 23.54 26.55
N GLU A 69 4.14 22.29 26.09
CA GLU A 69 4.64 21.18 26.94
C GLU A 69 6.18 21.09 27.00
N THR A 70 6.89 21.56 25.96
CA THR A 70 8.38 21.57 25.98
C THR A 70 8.95 22.80 26.67
N GLU A 71 8.14 23.87 26.83
CA GLU A 71 8.57 25.24 27.15
C GLU A 71 9.68 25.78 26.22
N GLY A 72 9.87 25.14 25.06
CA GLY A 72 10.87 25.47 24.05
C GLY A 72 10.30 26.34 22.92
N LYS A 73 11.03 26.37 21.80
CA LYS A 73 10.61 27.03 20.55
C LYS A 73 10.57 26.03 19.41
N ALA A 74 9.48 26.02 18.65
CA ALA A 74 9.31 25.16 17.49
C ALA A 74 9.51 25.93 16.17
N GLU A 75 10.26 25.33 15.25
CA GLU A 75 10.50 25.84 13.89
C GLU A 75 10.00 24.80 12.88
N VAL A 76 9.16 25.21 11.93
CA VAL A 76 8.63 24.30 10.89
C VAL A 76 9.72 24.00 9.87
N ILE A 77 10.15 22.74 9.82
CA ILE A 77 11.16 22.25 8.88
C ILE A 77 10.52 21.80 7.57
N TYR A 78 9.42 21.03 7.66
CA TYR A 78 8.73 20.48 6.51
C TYR A 78 7.23 20.32 6.77
N THR A 79 6.40 20.42 5.73
CA THR A 79 4.95 20.20 5.81
C THR A 79 4.43 19.53 4.54
N ASN A 80 3.85 18.35 4.69
CA ASN A 80 3.16 17.64 3.62
C ASN A 80 1.64 17.73 3.82
N LYS A 81 0.99 18.67 3.12
CA LYS A 81 -0.47 18.90 3.15
C LYS A 81 -1.28 17.90 2.30
N LYS A 82 -0.61 16.97 1.62
CA LYS A 82 -1.21 16.06 0.62
C LYS A 82 -0.62 14.65 0.78
N ALA A 83 -0.43 14.20 2.02
CA ALA A 83 0.11 12.87 2.31
C ALA A 83 -0.85 11.78 1.78
N GLY A 84 -2.13 11.89 2.13
CA GLY A 84 -3.18 11.02 1.58
C GLY A 84 -2.96 9.53 1.83
N PHE A 85 -2.23 9.17 2.89
CA PHE A 85 -1.95 7.78 3.24
C PHE A 85 -3.24 7.12 3.70
N VAL A 86 -3.60 5.97 3.11
CA VAL A 86 -4.86 5.26 3.40
C VAL A 86 -4.61 3.77 3.53
N ASN A 87 -4.93 3.22 4.71
CA ASN A 87 -5.02 1.79 4.96
C ASN A 87 -6.48 1.41 5.27
N GLU A 88 -6.99 0.38 4.62
CA GLU A 88 -8.38 -0.05 4.70
C GLU A 88 -8.49 -1.56 4.88
N ALA A 89 -9.16 -1.95 5.95
CA ALA A 89 -9.51 -3.32 6.32
C ALA A 89 -11.04 -3.52 6.19
N PRO A 90 -11.55 -4.76 6.19
CA PRO A 90 -12.99 -5.01 6.12
C PRO A 90 -13.74 -4.29 7.25
N GLY A 91 -14.59 -3.31 6.88
CA GLY A 91 -15.37 -2.52 7.84
C GLY A 91 -14.59 -1.46 8.62
N PHE A 92 -13.31 -1.21 8.33
CA PHE A 92 -12.48 -0.27 9.10
C PHE A 92 -11.48 0.47 8.20
N LYS A 93 -11.34 1.78 8.37
CA LYS A 93 -10.41 2.60 7.58
C LYS A 93 -9.62 3.54 8.49
N VAL A 94 -8.34 3.70 8.16
CA VAL A 94 -7.44 4.69 8.76
C VAL A 94 -6.79 5.50 7.64
N SER A 95 -6.68 6.82 7.82
CA SER A 95 -5.88 7.68 6.94
C SER A 95 -5.01 8.67 7.71
N ALA A 96 -3.90 9.09 7.10
CA ALA A 96 -3.13 10.27 7.49
C ALA A 96 -3.18 11.27 6.34
N ASP A 97 -3.85 12.40 6.57
CA ASP A 97 -4.23 13.33 5.50
C ASP A 97 -3.11 14.36 5.24
N GLU A 98 -2.49 14.85 6.33
CA GLU A 98 -1.30 15.72 6.30
C GLU A 98 -0.37 15.46 7.51
N TYR A 99 0.91 15.83 7.38
CA TYR A 99 1.86 15.87 8.49
C TYR A 99 2.81 17.07 8.41
N GLN A 100 3.37 17.44 9.55
CA GLN A 100 4.36 18.50 9.69
C GLN A 100 5.49 18.04 10.60
N ILE A 101 6.72 18.38 10.21
CA ILE A 101 7.94 18.16 11.00
C ILE A 101 8.39 19.52 11.55
N VAL A 102 8.55 19.60 12.86
CA VAL A 102 9.12 20.78 13.54
C VAL A 102 10.40 20.41 14.26
N LYS A 103 11.38 21.32 14.25
CA LYS A 103 12.52 21.27 15.17
C LYS A 103 12.16 22.03 16.43
N VAL A 104 12.37 21.43 17.60
CA VAL A 104 12.18 22.09 18.90
C VAL A 104 13.55 22.40 19.49
N THR A 105 13.73 23.60 20.05
CA THR A 105 14.99 24.05 20.66
C THR A 105 14.76 24.74 22.00
N GLY A 106 15.75 24.67 22.89
CA GLY A 106 15.67 25.23 24.23
C GLY A 106 14.74 24.46 25.16
N ILE A 107 14.61 23.14 24.94
CA ILE A 107 13.71 22.26 25.67
C ILE A 107 14.06 22.26 27.16
N LYS A 108 13.05 22.44 28.01
CA LYS A 108 13.18 22.42 29.47
C LYS A 108 13.55 21.02 29.97
N GLU A 109 14.40 20.97 31.00
CA GLU A 109 15.00 19.76 31.58
C GLU A 109 14.03 18.58 31.71
N ASP A 110 12.86 18.78 32.32
CA ASP A 110 11.86 17.74 32.57
C ASP A 110 11.29 17.12 31.28
N SER A 111 11.25 17.89 30.19
CA SER A 111 10.72 17.47 28.88
C SER A 111 11.80 16.85 27.97
N ARG A 112 13.09 16.93 28.35
CA ARG A 112 14.21 16.37 27.55
C ARG A 112 14.29 14.86 27.53
N ILE A 113 13.62 14.16 28.44
CA ILE A 113 13.62 12.69 28.49
C ILE A 113 13.13 12.04 27.19
N ARG A 114 12.31 12.75 26.40
CA ARG A 114 11.80 12.34 25.09
C ARG A 114 12.84 12.46 23.97
N PHE A 115 13.92 13.20 24.22
CA PHE A 115 15.00 13.50 23.28
C PHE A 115 16.35 13.02 23.84
N ASP A 116 16.35 11.94 24.64
CA ASP A 116 17.55 11.38 25.30
C ASP A 116 18.39 12.41 26.08
N GLY A 117 17.71 13.35 26.75
CA GLY A 117 18.36 14.41 27.54
C GLY A 117 18.87 15.61 26.73
N GLN A 118 18.69 15.63 25.41
CA GLN A 118 19.08 16.73 24.53
C GLN A 118 18.16 17.95 24.73
N ASP A 119 18.70 19.17 24.58
CA ASP A 119 17.95 20.43 24.69
C ASP A 119 17.29 20.86 23.37
N SER A 120 17.38 20.01 22.35
CA SER A 120 16.70 20.13 21.07
C SER A 120 16.40 18.75 20.48
N GLY A 121 15.53 18.72 19.47
CA GLY A 121 15.09 17.50 18.79
C GLY A 121 14.02 17.83 17.76
N TYR A 122 13.37 16.81 17.21
CA TYR A 122 12.33 16.97 16.19
C TYR A 122 11.03 16.28 16.62
N VAL A 123 9.91 16.90 16.28
CA VAL A 123 8.57 16.33 16.47
C VAL A 123 7.86 16.28 15.12
N VAL A 124 7.45 15.09 14.69
CA VAL A 124 6.47 14.94 13.60
C VAL A 124 5.08 14.95 14.21
N THR A 125 4.17 15.78 13.72
CA THR A 125 2.73 15.59 13.98
C THR A 125 2.04 15.17 12.69
N ALA A 126 1.23 14.12 12.73
CA ALA A 126 0.36 13.71 11.62
C ALA A 126 -1.11 13.87 12.01
N ARG A 127 -1.93 14.45 11.11
CA ARG A 127 -3.38 14.45 11.27
C ARG A 127 -3.94 13.15 10.72
N MET A 128 -4.48 12.33 11.61
CA MET A 128 -5.07 11.04 11.29
C MET A 128 -6.58 11.06 11.43
N THR A 129 -7.23 10.24 10.61
CA THR A 129 -8.67 9.98 10.63
C THR A 129 -8.92 8.48 10.75
N VAL A 130 -9.67 8.07 11.77
CA VAL A 130 -10.13 6.70 11.98
C VAL A 130 -11.64 6.62 11.71
N GLU A 131 -12.07 5.63 10.93
CA GLU A 131 -13.45 5.44 10.49
C GLU A 131 -13.88 3.98 10.67
N ASN A 132 -14.71 3.72 11.69
CA ASN A 132 -15.37 2.43 11.87
C ASN A 132 -16.62 2.38 10.98
N LYS A 133 -16.55 1.59 9.90
CA LYS A 133 -17.65 1.40 8.93
C LYS A 133 -18.52 0.18 9.27
N SER A 134 -18.21 -0.56 10.33
CA SER A 134 -18.95 -1.74 10.76
C SER A 134 -20.19 -1.40 11.59
N ASP A 135 -21.00 -2.42 11.89
CA ASP A 135 -22.18 -2.37 12.74
C ASP A 135 -21.89 -2.62 14.23
N GLN A 136 -20.63 -2.82 14.59
CA GLN A 136 -20.16 -3.22 15.92
C GLN A 136 -19.08 -2.27 16.46
N VAL A 137 -18.85 -2.30 17.78
CA VAL A 137 -17.75 -1.54 18.40
C VAL A 137 -16.44 -2.21 17.99
N ILE A 138 -15.47 -1.40 17.57
CA ILE A 138 -14.15 -1.86 17.14
C ILE A 138 -13.08 -1.32 18.08
N HIS A 139 -12.19 -2.22 18.50
CA HIS A 139 -10.97 -1.94 19.23
C HIS A 139 -9.83 -1.70 18.26
N TYR A 140 -9.10 -0.59 18.43
CA TYR A 140 -7.97 -0.23 17.60
C TYR A 140 -7.05 0.72 18.35
N ASN A 141 -5.77 0.35 18.46
CA ASN A 141 -4.74 1.27 18.94
C ASN A 141 -4.33 2.16 17.76
N SER A 142 -4.43 3.48 17.90
CA SER A 142 -4.15 4.43 16.81
C SER A 142 -2.64 4.63 16.61
N THR A 143 -1.97 3.54 16.25
CA THR A 143 -0.52 3.43 16.11
C THR A 143 -0.06 3.54 14.65
N ALA A 144 1.07 4.19 14.48
CA ALA A 144 1.85 4.24 13.26
C ALA A 144 3.34 4.25 13.62
N ALA A 145 4.21 4.04 12.64
CA ALA A 145 5.65 4.11 12.80
C ALA A 145 6.32 4.87 11.66
N ILE A 146 7.48 5.47 11.92
CA ILE A 146 8.42 5.96 10.91
C ILE A 146 9.63 5.03 10.94
N GLY A 147 9.90 4.31 9.85
CA GLY A 147 11.10 3.47 9.71
C GLY A 147 12.28 4.29 9.20
N THR A 148 13.40 4.28 9.93
CA THR A 148 14.54 5.19 9.69
C THR A 148 15.73 4.56 8.98
N THR A 149 16.02 3.28 9.20
CA THR A 149 17.20 2.59 8.62
C THR A 149 16.87 1.16 8.17
N ASP A 150 16.11 0.43 8.98
CA ASP A 150 15.55 -0.90 8.71
C ASP A 150 14.19 -1.07 9.41
N VAL A 151 13.51 -2.20 9.18
CA VAL A 151 12.20 -2.51 9.78
C VAL A 151 12.21 -2.76 11.29
N TYR A 152 13.39 -2.85 11.91
CA TYR A 152 13.57 -3.00 13.35
C TYR A 152 13.81 -1.65 14.04
N SER A 153 14.28 -0.67 13.27
CA SER A 153 14.59 0.71 13.68
C SER A 153 13.42 1.64 13.38
N ASN A 154 12.33 1.45 14.13
CA ASN A 154 11.09 2.21 14.01
C ASN A 154 10.94 3.24 15.13
N ILE A 155 10.55 4.46 14.75
CA ILE A 155 10.08 5.50 15.67
C ILE A 155 8.55 5.37 15.74
N TYR A 156 8.04 4.94 16.89
CA TYR A 156 6.61 4.70 17.10
C TYR A 156 5.86 5.98 17.46
N SER A 157 4.62 6.09 17.00
CA SER A 157 3.74 7.20 17.29
C SER A 157 3.25 7.21 18.74
N SER A 158 3.09 8.41 19.31
CA SER A 158 2.29 8.65 20.49
C SER A 158 0.89 9.18 20.15
N THR A 159 -0.09 8.80 20.97
CA THR A 159 -1.47 9.32 20.92
C THR A 159 -1.78 10.30 22.06
N SER A 160 -0.78 10.61 22.89
CA SER A 160 -0.90 11.51 24.04
C SER A 160 0.03 12.71 24.01
N ASP A 161 1.22 12.56 23.43
CA ASP A 161 2.33 13.48 23.69
C ASP A 161 2.22 14.70 22.79
N TYR A 162 2.27 15.89 23.39
CA TYR A 162 1.98 17.15 22.70
C TYR A 162 0.57 17.21 22.09
N ILE A 163 -0.41 16.44 22.58
CA ILE A 163 -1.78 16.43 22.03
C ILE A 163 -2.79 16.86 23.10
N ARG A 164 -3.51 17.97 22.84
CA ARG A 164 -4.63 18.46 23.68
C ARG A 164 -5.77 17.44 23.68
N ASP A 165 -6.53 17.37 24.78
CA ASP A 165 -7.66 16.42 24.90
C ASP A 165 -8.72 16.56 23.78
N GLU A 166 -8.90 17.75 23.23
CA GLU A 166 -9.80 18.01 22.09
C GLU A 166 -9.27 17.50 20.74
N ASP A 167 -7.96 17.29 20.60
CA ASP A 167 -7.29 16.84 19.37
C ASP A 167 -6.91 15.34 19.42
N LYS A 168 -7.22 14.64 20.51
CA LYS A 168 -6.96 13.18 20.65
C LYS A 168 -7.92 12.35 19.82
N ILE A 169 -7.40 11.27 19.25
CA ILE A 169 -8.19 10.23 18.57
C ILE A 169 -8.88 9.36 19.63
N SER A 170 -9.99 9.86 20.18
CA SER A 170 -10.73 9.22 21.27
C SER A 170 -12.25 9.32 21.06
N SER A 171 -12.96 8.21 21.24
CA SER A 171 -14.42 8.22 21.17
C SER A 171 -15.01 8.94 22.38
N LYS A 172 -15.94 9.87 22.12
CA LYS A 172 -16.72 10.54 23.18
C LYS A 172 -17.77 9.62 23.80
N LYS A 173 -17.98 8.41 23.24
CA LYS A 173 -18.90 7.39 23.74
C LYS A 173 -18.15 6.24 24.42
N GLU A 174 -17.15 5.69 23.74
CA GLU A 174 -16.47 4.46 24.15
C GLU A 174 -15.10 4.70 24.84
N GLY A 175 -14.55 5.91 24.73
CA GLY A 175 -13.22 6.28 25.24
C GLY A 175 -12.08 6.06 24.23
N ILE A 176 -10.85 5.99 24.75
CA ILE A 176 -9.64 5.79 23.95
C ILE A 176 -9.58 4.33 23.46
N GLY A 177 -9.13 4.13 22.21
CA GLY A 177 -8.88 2.82 21.63
C GLY A 177 -10.14 2.02 21.25
N LYS A 178 -11.33 2.62 21.36
CA LYS A 178 -12.62 2.02 21.02
C LYS A 178 -13.42 2.98 20.14
N PHE A 179 -14.06 2.44 19.10
CA PHE A 179 -14.76 3.21 18.07
C PHE A 179 -16.17 2.65 17.89
N ALA A 180 -17.19 3.47 18.11
CA ALA A 180 -18.59 3.07 17.96
C ALA A 180 -18.96 2.77 16.49
N PRO A 181 -20.05 2.02 16.21
CA PRO A 181 -20.53 1.77 14.86
C PRO A 181 -20.76 3.07 14.07
N GLY A 182 -20.21 3.15 12.86
CA GLY A 182 -20.28 4.34 12.00
C GLY A 182 -19.50 5.56 12.51
N GLU A 183 -18.67 5.42 13.56
CA GLU A 183 -17.93 6.53 14.14
C GLU A 183 -16.72 6.91 13.29
N LYS A 184 -16.56 8.22 13.08
CA LYS A 184 -15.43 8.82 12.39
C LYS A 184 -14.81 9.90 13.26
N ILE A 185 -13.54 9.73 13.61
CA ILE A 185 -12.79 10.64 14.48
C ILE A 185 -11.53 11.07 13.74
N THR A 186 -11.24 12.36 13.80
CA THR A 186 -10.00 12.95 13.30
C THR A 186 -9.28 13.58 14.48
N GLY A 187 -7.96 13.45 14.53
CA GLY A 187 -7.11 13.97 15.59
C GLY A 187 -5.63 13.91 15.20
N PHE A 188 -4.75 14.12 16.16
CA PHE A 188 -3.30 14.03 15.95
C PHE A 188 -2.70 12.74 16.53
N ILE A 189 -1.61 12.32 15.90
CA ILE A 189 -0.55 11.53 16.52
C ILE A 189 0.78 12.28 16.39
N THR A 190 1.73 11.96 17.25
CA THR A 190 3.06 12.59 17.30
C THR A 190 4.18 11.55 17.26
N PHE A 191 5.37 11.95 16.81
CA PHE A 191 6.58 11.13 16.84
C PHE A 191 7.73 11.99 17.35
N ASP A 192 8.37 11.53 18.43
CA ASP A 192 9.48 12.23 19.08
C ASP A 192 10.80 11.67 18.52
N MET A 193 11.71 12.54 18.08
CA MET A 193 12.99 12.13 17.46
C MET A 193 14.16 12.95 18.01
N THR A 194 15.25 12.29 18.38
CA THR A 194 16.54 12.97 18.66
C THR A 194 17.12 13.60 17.39
N GLU A 195 18.15 14.44 17.52
CA GLU A 195 18.85 14.96 16.32
C GLU A 195 19.46 13.83 15.48
N GLU A 196 20.09 12.84 16.13
CA GLU A 196 20.66 11.65 15.49
C GLU A 196 19.61 10.83 14.71
N GLN A 197 18.43 10.60 15.31
CA GLN A 197 17.33 9.88 14.65
C GLN A 197 16.77 10.64 13.43
N TYR A 198 16.79 11.97 13.46
CA TYR A 198 16.38 12.78 12.31
C TYR A 198 17.47 12.80 11.21
N GLU A 199 18.75 12.80 11.58
CA GLU A 199 19.86 12.69 10.62
C GLU A 199 19.86 11.33 9.90
N MET A 200 19.54 10.23 10.60
CA MET A 200 19.38 8.89 10.03
C MET A 200 18.32 8.80 8.92
N LEU A 201 17.34 9.71 8.87
CA LEU A 201 16.37 9.77 7.78
C LEU A 201 17.03 10.02 6.41
N GLY A 202 18.26 10.53 6.37
CA GLY A 202 19.04 10.72 5.14
C GLY A 202 19.81 9.49 4.65
N ASP A 203 19.91 8.41 5.45
CA ASP A 203 20.71 7.22 5.10
C ASP A 203 19.94 6.24 4.20
N VAL A 204 18.60 6.23 4.30
CA VAL A 204 17.68 5.42 3.47
C VAL A 204 16.42 6.25 3.19
N PRO A 205 15.66 6.00 2.10
CA PRO A 205 14.37 6.66 1.88
C PRO A 205 13.38 6.27 3.00
N PRO A 206 13.00 7.18 3.92
CA PRO A 206 12.29 6.78 5.12
C PRO A 206 10.82 6.48 4.82
N LYS A 207 10.22 5.63 5.66
CA LYS A 207 8.90 5.04 5.39
C LYS A 207 7.90 5.34 6.49
N PHE A 208 6.66 5.67 6.12
CA PHE A 208 5.54 5.80 7.05
C PHE A 208 4.74 4.50 7.04
N ILE A 209 4.69 3.82 8.19
CA ILE A 209 3.99 2.55 8.39
C ILE A 209 2.68 2.85 9.11
N LEU A 210 1.55 2.64 8.42
CA LEU A 210 0.21 2.88 8.94
C LEU A 210 -0.49 1.56 9.25
N GLU A 211 -0.79 1.31 10.51
CA GLU A 211 -1.51 0.11 10.94
C GLU A 211 -3.03 0.31 10.85
N ALA A 212 -3.74 -0.72 10.39
CA ALA A 212 -5.21 -0.83 10.46
C ALA A 212 -5.63 -2.11 11.21
N GLY A 213 -4.80 -2.53 12.18
CA GLY A 213 -4.97 -3.71 13.02
C GLY A 213 -6.13 -3.59 14.03
N ALA A 214 -7.35 -3.53 13.50
CA ALA A 214 -8.58 -3.41 14.25
C ALA A 214 -9.18 -4.79 14.60
N SER A 215 -9.85 -4.88 15.75
CA SER A 215 -10.51 -6.10 16.23
C SER A 215 -11.91 -5.81 16.82
N PRO A 216 -12.89 -6.71 16.66
CA PRO A 216 -14.15 -6.64 17.43
C PRO A 216 -13.99 -7.07 18.91
N ASN A 217 -12.82 -7.61 19.29
CA ASN A 217 -12.56 -8.14 20.63
C ASN A 217 -11.57 -7.26 21.42
N GLU A 218 -11.78 -7.13 22.72
CA GLU A 218 -10.97 -6.28 23.61
C GLU A 218 -9.54 -6.79 23.84
N ASP A 219 -9.33 -8.10 23.71
CA ASP A 219 -8.00 -8.72 23.75
C ASP A 219 -7.27 -8.66 22.40
N MET A 220 -7.79 -7.89 21.44
CA MET A 220 -7.36 -7.80 20.04
C MET A 220 -7.43 -9.12 19.25
N SER A 221 -7.94 -10.21 19.83
CA SER A 221 -8.02 -11.51 19.16
C SER A 221 -8.91 -11.44 17.92
N GLY A 222 -8.56 -12.17 16.86
CA GLY A 222 -9.28 -12.10 15.57
C GLY A 222 -9.12 -10.77 14.81
N GLY A 223 -8.37 -9.80 15.34
CA GLY A 223 -7.88 -8.67 14.55
C GLY A 223 -6.86 -9.14 13.53
N LEU A 224 -6.95 -8.64 12.30
CA LEU A 224 -5.96 -8.89 11.26
C LEU A 224 -4.87 -7.82 11.36
N LEU A 225 -3.61 -8.22 11.52
CA LEU A 225 -2.47 -7.32 11.36
C LEU A 225 -2.42 -6.88 9.90
N LYS A 226 -2.97 -5.69 9.61
CA LYS A 226 -2.94 -5.08 8.30
C LYS A 226 -2.17 -3.77 8.38
N GLU A 227 -0.88 -3.84 8.09
CA GLU A 227 -0.03 -2.66 7.91
C GLU A 227 -0.04 -2.22 6.44
N LYS A 228 0.28 -0.95 6.19
CA LYS A 228 0.59 -0.45 4.86
C LYS A 228 1.70 0.58 4.94
N ILE A 229 2.70 0.42 4.09
CA ILE A 229 3.90 1.25 4.06
C ILE A 229 3.76 2.29 2.94
N PHE A 230 4.18 3.52 3.23
CA PHE A 230 4.19 4.66 2.32
C PHE A 230 5.56 5.34 2.35
N GLU A 231 5.92 6.04 1.27
CA GLU A 231 7.07 6.96 1.29
C GLU A 231 6.82 8.10 2.29
N PHE A 232 7.82 8.43 3.10
CA PHE A 232 7.76 9.52 4.08
C PHE A 232 8.76 10.64 3.71
N PRO A 233 8.52 11.44 2.65
CA PRO A 233 9.43 12.54 2.34
C PRO A 233 9.50 13.49 3.55
N TYR A 234 10.71 13.71 4.07
CA TYR A 234 10.92 14.55 5.26
C TYR A 234 11.49 15.94 4.92
N SER A 235 11.73 16.21 3.62
CA SER A 235 12.23 17.47 3.09
C SER A 235 11.63 17.81 1.71
N ASP A 236 11.76 19.08 1.31
CA ASP A 236 11.36 19.54 -0.03
C ASP A 236 12.21 18.96 -1.17
N GLU A 237 13.40 18.42 -0.87
CA GLU A 237 14.26 17.76 -1.87
C GLU A 237 13.80 16.31 -2.08
N GLU A 238 13.56 15.58 -0.99
CA GLU A 238 13.01 14.22 -1.03
C GLU A 238 11.62 14.13 -1.65
N GLY A 239 10.74 15.09 -1.33
CA GLY A 239 9.39 15.17 -1.91
C GLY A 239 9.39 15.30 -3.45
N LYS A 240 10.55 15.55 -4.07
CA LYS A 240 10.76 15.58 -5.53
C LYS A 240 11.43 14.30 -6.05
N THR A 241 12.23 13.59 -5.26
CA THR A 241 12.93 12.35 -5.66
C THR A 241 12.12 11.08 -5.41
N ALA A 242 11.17 11.08 -4.47
CA ALA A 242 10.27 9.94 -4.23
C ALA A 242 9.49 9.48 -5.48
N GLY A 243 9.30 10.37 -6.46
CA GLY A 243 8.72 10.03 -7.77
C GLY A 243 9.61 9.16 -8.68
N GLY A 244 10.91 9.01 -8.36
CA GLY A 244 11.86 8.21 -9.15
C GLY A 244 11.92 6.72 -8.76
N GLN A 245 11.36 6.34 -7.60
CA GLN A 245 11.24 4.93 -7.20
C GLN A 245 9.98 4.26 -7.80
N ALA A 246 9.16 5.04 -8.53
CA ALA A 246 7.89 4.61 -9.12
C ALA A 246 8.04 3.59 -10.26
N ASP A 247 9.22 3.52 -10.89
CA ASP A 247 9.52 2.56 -11.96
C ASP A 247 9.67 1.12 -11.43
N PHE A 248 9.83 0.92 -10.12
CA PHE A 248 9.93 -0.41 -9.52
C PHE A 248 8.62 -0.92 -8.93
N TYR A 249 8.40 -2.23 -9.05
CA TYR A 249 7.33 -2.91 -8.33
C TYR A 249 7.55 -2.79 -6.82
N GLN A 250 6.49 -2.35 -6.15
CA GLN A 250 6.43 -2.13 -4.72
C GLN A 250 6.33 -3.48 -3.98
N ASP A 251 7.44 -4.20 -3.96
CA ASP A 251 7.61 -5.40 -3.14
C ASP A 251 8.42 -5.07 -1.87
N ARG A 252 8.57 -6.04 -0.97
CA ARG A 252 9.20 -5.82 0.34
C ARG A 252 10.66 -5.40 0.21
N LEU A 253 11.37 -5.76 -0.88
CA LEU A 253 12.76 -5.30 -1.07
C LEU A 253 12.86 -3.77 -1.10
N THR A 254 11.88 -3.11 -1.72
CA THR A 254 11.79 -1.64 -1.79
C THR A 254 10.98 -1.02 -0.67
N MET A 255 9.86 -1.63 -0.28
CA MET A 255 8.96 -1.08 0.74
C MET A 255 9.59 -1.13 2.16
N GLU A 256 10.34 -2.19 2.46
CA GLU A 256 11.01 -2.39 3.76
C GLU A 256 12.49 -1.97 3.74
N ASN A 257 12.93 -1.27 2.68
CA ASN A 257 14.32 -0.82 2.45
C ASN A 257 15.40 -1.93 2.52
N ILE A 258 15.02 -3.20 2.31
CA ILE A 258 15.94 -4.34 2.40
C ILE A 258 17.09 -4.23 1.38
N ALA A 259 16.78 -3.75 0.17
CA ALA A 259 17.75 -3.66 -0.91
C ALA A 259 17.59 -2.40 -1.77
N GLU A 260 18.71 -1.93 -2.31
CA GLU A 260 18.72 -1.03 -3.46
C GLU A 260 18.56 -1.87 -4.74
N LYS A 261 17.66 -1.45 -5.63
CA LYS A 261 17.41 -2.09 -6.93
C LYS A 261 17.99 -1.28 -8.07
N THR A 262 18.57 -1.97 -9.05
CA THR A 262 18.90 -1.40 -10.37
C THR A 262 18.18 -2.20 -11.45
N MET A 263 17.43 -1.55 -12.33
CA MET A 263 16.69 -2.24 -13.39
C MET A 263 17.64 -2.83 -14.42
N ILE A 264 17.49 -4.14 -14.71
CA ILE A 264 18.17 -4.83 -15.81
C ILE A 264 17.24 -4.90 -17.02
N LEU A 265 15.99 -5.33 -16.80
CA LEU A 265 14.96 -5.46 -17.83
C LEU A 265 13.57 -5.32 -17.20
N GLU A 266 12.64 -4.70 -17.91
CA GLU A 266 11.22 -4.79 -17.62
C GLU A 266 10.45 -5.30 -18.86
N ASN A 267 9.40 -6.08 -18.61
CA ASN A 267 8.39 -6.44 -19.61
C ASN A 267 7.00 -6.14 -19.05
N GLU A 268 6.44 -4.98 -19.38
CA GLU A 268 5.15 -4.48 -18.91
C GLU A 268 3.93 -5.23 -19.46
N SER A 269 4.07 -6.11 -20.46
CA SER A 269 2.93 -6.64 -21.23
C SER A 269 3.13 -8.07 -21.74
N TYR A 270 3.67 -8.94 -20.88
CA TYR A 270 3.95 -10.32 -21.22
C TYR A 270 2.70 -11.17 -21.51
N ASN A 271 1.70 -11.08 -20.64
CA ASN A 271 0.35 -11.67 -20.79
C ASN A 271 0.28 -13.17 -21.18
N GLN A 272 1.28 -13.98 -20.82
CA GLN A 272 1.26 -15.43 -21.06
C GLN A 272 0.52 -16.17 -19.95
N SER A 273 -0.15 -17.28 -20.28
CA SER A 273 -1.00 -17.99 -19.31
C SER A 273 -0.98 -19.50 -19.43
N VAL A 274 -1.09 -20.16 -18.27
CA VAL A 274 -1.36 -21.60 -18.14
C VAL A 274 -2.72 -21.84 -17.50
N THR A 275 -3.31 -23.00 -17.76
CA THR A 275 -4.56 -23.45 -17.12
C THR A 275 -4.38 -24.86 -16.59
N LEU A 276 -4.75 -25.06 -15.32
CA LEU A 276 -4.65 -26.31 -14.58
C LEU A 276 -6.02 -26.62 -13.97
N GLU A 277 -6.72 -27.63 -14.51
CA GLU A 277 -8.02 -28.13 -14.01
C GLU A 277 -9.09 -27.05 -13.71
N GLY A 278 -9.13 -26.00 -14.53
CA GLY A 278 -10.07 -24.88 -14.39
C GLY A 278 -9.56 -23.70 -13.55
N VAL A 279 -8.32 -23.74 -13.09
CA VAL A 279 -7.62 -22.58 -12.50
C VAL A 279 -6.64 -22.04 -13.55
N LYS A 280 -6.77 -20.76 -13.92
CA LYS A 280 -5.88 -20.11 -14.90
C LYS A 280 -4.96 -19.13 -14.21
N ALA A 281 -3.65 -19.27 -14.42
CA ALA A 281 -2.65 -18.28 -14.03
C ALA A 281 -2.15 -17.54 -15.27
N THR A 282 -2.09 -16.21 -15.22
CA THR A 282 -1.59 -15.35 -16.29
C THR A 282 -0.48 -14.47 -15.74
N VAL A 283 0.75 -14.63 -16.22
CA VAL A 283 1.85 -13.71 -15.93
C VAL A 283 1.60 -12.45 -16.76
N LEU A 284 1.29 -11.35 -16.09
CA LEU A 284 0.94 -10.09 -16.74
C LEU A 284 2.20 -9.36 -17.20
N SER A 285 3.15 -9.20 -16.27
CA SER A 285 4.37 -8.42 -16.45
C SER A 285 5.45 -8.81 -15.44
N TYR A 286 6.71 -8.50 -15.72
CA TYR A 286 7.84 -8.80 -14.83
C TYR A 286 8.96 -7.77 -14.91
N GLN A 287 9.76 -7.69 -13.84
CA GLN A 287 10.98 -6.90 -13.71
C GLN A 287 12.14 -7.80 -13.29
N TYR A 288 13.29 -7.63 -13.92
CA TYR A 288 14.57 -8.19 -13.52
C TYR A 288 15.44 -7.07 -12.97
N THR A 289 15.92 -7.22 -11.73
CA THR A 289 16.69 -6.18 -11.05
C THR A 289 17.93 -6.73 -10.37
N ASP A 290 19.06 -6.05 -10.57
CA ASP A 290 20.24 -6.19 -9.73
C ASP A 290 19.91 -5.72 -8.30
N LEU A 291 20.35 -6.49 -7.30
CA LEU A 291 20.15 -6.19 -5.89
C LEU A 291 21.46 -5.83 -5.20
N LYS A 292 21.40 -4.81 -4.35
CA LYS A 292 22.41 -4.52 -3.33
C LYS A 292 21.72 -4.48 -1.97
N ILE A 293 21.88 -5.54 -1.18
CA ILE A 293 21.30 -5.66 0.16
C ILE A 293 21.95 -4.63 1.10
N ARG A 294 21.13 -3.91 1.88
CA ARG A 294 21.63 -2.98 2.91
C ARG A 294 22.26 -3.75 4.07
N ASP A 295 23.27 -3.17 4.71
CA ASP A 295 24.09 -3.86 5.72
C ASP A 295 23.27 -4.50 6.86
N ALA A 296 22.20 -3.83 7.31
CA ALA A 296 21.28 -4.33 8.33
C ALA A 296 20.64 -5.69 8.01
N PHE A 297 20.46 -6.00 6.72
CA PHE A 297 19.77 -7.21 6.28
C PHE A 297 20.70 -8.34 5.82
N LYS A 298 22.01 -8.09 5.65
CA LYS A 298 22.96 -9.05 5.06
C LYS A 298 22.95 -10.44 5.71
N GLU A 299 22.80 -10.52 7.03
CA GLU A 299 22.73 -11.80 7.77
C GLU A 299 21.52 -12.67 7.37
N GLN A 300 20.42 -12.06 6.90
CA GLN A 300 19.24 -12.78 6.40
C GLN A 300 19.50 -13.43 5.03
N PHE A 301 20.43 -12.87 4.24
CA PHE A 301 20.75 -13.28 2.88
C PHE A 301 22.09 -14.03 2.76
N LYS A 302 22.75 -14.38 3.88
CA LYS A 302 24.06 -15.06 3.94
C LYS A 302 24.20 -16.41 3.21
N ASN A 303 23.10 -16.95 2.69
CA ASN A 303 23.08 -18.17 1.86
C ASN A 303 23.23 -17.86 0.36
N PHE A 304 23.23 -16.58 -0.01
CA PHE A 304 23.55 -16.05 -1.33
C PHE A 304 24.93 -15.40 -1.32
N ASP A 305 25.54 -15.27 -2.49
CA ASP A 305 26.75 -14.48 -2.70
C ASP A 305 26.45 -12.96 -2.66
N GLU A 306 27.50 -12.13 -2.65
CA GLU A 306 27.35 -10.66 -2.55
C GLU A 306 26.62 -10.03 -3.75
N GLU A 307 26.61 -10.71 -4.91
CA GLU A 307 25.91 -10.28 -6.12
C GLU A 307 24.64 -11.11 -6.33
N MET A 308 23.47 -10.46 -6.15
CA MET A 308 22.16 -11.09 -6.32
C MET A 308 21.30 -10.36 -7.36
N VAL A 309 20.35 -11.10 -7.93
CA VAL A 309 19.25 -10.55 -8.73
C VAL A 309 17.89 -10.96 -8.17
N ALA A 310 16.89 -10.11 -8.36
CA ALA A 310 15.48 -10.45 -8.18
C ALA A 310 14.75 -10.52 -9.51
N ILE A 311 13.83 -11.48 -9.58
CA ILE A 311 12.70 -11.46 -10.51
C ILE A 311 11.45 -11.13 -9.71
N SER A 312 10.82 -9.99 -10.01
CA SER A 312 9.51 -9.61 -9.46
C SER A 312 8.46 -9.69 -10.57
N LEU A 313 7.40 -10.49 -10.41
CA LEU A 313 6.35 -10.66 -11.42
C LEU A 313 4.98 -10.34 -10.86
N LYS A 314 4.15 -9.68 -11.67
CA LYS A 314 2.71 -9.55 -11.43
C LYS A 314 1.98 -10.63 -12.21
N PHE A 315 1.13 -11.39 -11.53
CA PHE A 315 0.33 -12.45 -12.15
C PHE A 315 -1.11 -12.44 -11.64
N LYS A 316 -2.05 -12.79 -12.52
CA LYS A 316 -3.47 -12.94 -12.19
C LYS A 316 -3.84 -14.42 -12.12
N VAL A 317 -4.51 -14.83 -11.05
CA VAL A 317 -5.10 -16.17 -10.92
C VAL A 317 -6.62 -16.08 -11.00
N GLU A 318 -7.24 -16.91 -11.83
CA GLU A 318 -8.68 -16.96 -12.10
C GLU A 318 -9.20 -18.36 -11.76
N ASN A 319 -10.02 -18.50 -10.71
CA ASN A 319 -10.52 -19.79 -10.22
C ASN A 319 -11.89 -20.11 -10.85
N GLN A 320 -11.89 -20.82 -11.98
CA GLN A 320 -13.12 -21.36 -12.60
C GLN A 320 -13.42 -22.80 -12.15
N SER A 321 -12.71 -23.30 -11.12
CA SER A 321 -12.96 -24.61 -10.53
C SER A 321 -14.18 -24.58 -9.59
N LYS A 322 -14.40 -25.66 -8.83
CA LYS A 322 -15.50 -25.77 -7.84
C LYS A 322 -15.01 -25.71 -6.38
N THR A 323 -13.71 -25.52 -6.18
CA THR A 323 -13.07 -25.55 -4.86
C THR A 323 -12.37 -24.22 -4.62
N PRO A 324 -12.36 -23.69 -3.38
CA PRO A 324 -11.45 -22.59 -3.03
C PRO A 324 -10.01 -22.99 -3.32
N ILE A 325 -9.20 -22.07 -3.84
CA ILE A 325 -7.78 -22.31 -4.12
C ILE A 325 -6.97 -21.44 -3.17
N SER A 326 -6.09 -22.07 -2.40
CA SER A 326 -5.05 -21.37 -1.64
C SER A 326 -3.99 -20.84 -2.63
N LEU A 327 -3.51 -19.64 -2.37
CA LEU A 327 -2.45 -18.96 -3.10
C LEU A 327 -1.25 -18.81 -2.16
N GLU A 328 -0.71 -19.93 -1.67
CA GLU A 328 0.56 -19.95 -0.95
C GLU A 328 1.76 -19.81 -1.89
N ASP A 329 2.85 -19.27 -1.38
CA ASP A 329 4.14 -19.09 -2.08
C ASP A 329 4.74 -20.42 -2.59
N SER A 330 4.39 -21.55 -1.96
CA SER A 330 4.77 -22.90 -2.42
C SER A 330 4.09 -23.29 -3.75
N ASN A 331 2.95 -22.68 -4.07
CA ASN A 331 2.18 -22.93 -5.29
C ASN A 331 2.79 -22.21 -6.51
N THR A 332 3.81 -21.36 -6.32
CA THR A 332 4.54 -20.66 -7.38
C THR A 332 6.03 -21.03 -7.35
N GLY A 333 6.80 -20.61 -8.34
CA GLY A 333 8.22 -20.93 -8.46
C GLY A 333 8.81 -20.48 -9.79
N MET A 334 10.13 -20.37 -9.82
CA MET A 334 10.93 -20.25 -11.04
C MET A 334 11.70 -21.52 -11.27
N ALA A 335 11.42 -22.17 -12.40
CA ALA A 335 12.01 -23.43 -12.82
C ALA A 335 13.02 -23.18 -13.94
N GLU A 336 14.26 -23.62 -13.76
CA GLU A 336 15.21 -23.80 -14.88
C GLU A 336 14.84 -25.08 -15.66
N ASP A 337 14.52 -26.15 -14.92
CA ASP A 337 13.92 -27.38 -15.42
C ASP A 337 12.89 -27.93 -14.39
N GLU A 338 12.30 -29.10 -14.64
CA GLU A 338 11.33 -29.71 -13.71
C GLU A 338 11.91 -30.12 -12.33
N LEU A 339 13.24 -30.00 -12.12
CA LEU A 339 13.96 -30.43 -10.92
C LEU A 339 14.58 -29.27 -10.14
N SER A 340 14.99 -28.19 -10.82
CA SER A 340 15.59 -26.98 -10.27
C SER A 340 14.55 -25.86 -10.18
N VAL A 341 13.90 -25.74 -9.01
CA VAL A 341 12.86 -24.74 -8.74
C VAL A 341 13.24 -23.83 -7.58
N SER A 342 13.52 -22.56 -7.88
CA SER A 342 13.54 -21.48 -6.90
C SER A 342 12.11 -21.14 -6.48
N LEU A 343 11.78 -21.34 -5.20
CA LEU A 343 10.47 -20.96 -4.66
C LEU A 343 10.36 -19.45 -4.48
N GLU A 344 9.12 -18.96 -4.35
CA GLU A 344 8.88 -17.56 -3.98
C GLU A 344 9.47 -17.26 -2.59
N SER A 345 10.12 -16.10 -2.47
CA SER A 345 10.92 -15.73 -1.29
C SER A 345 10.12 -15.12 -0.13
N GLY A 346 8.78 -15.04 -0.24
CA GLY A 346 7.94 -14.31 0.72
C GLY A 346 8.19 -12.80 0.76
N LEU A 347 8.86 -12.25 -0.26
CA LEU A 347 9.17 -10.82 -0.39
C LEU A 347 8.16 -10.04 -1.23
N GLY A 348 7.07 -10.68 -1.70
CA GLY A 348 5.93 -9.95 -2.26
C GLY A 348 5.21 -9.08 -1.21
N PRO A 349 4.34 -8.14 -1.63
CA PRO A 349 3.49 -7.35 -0.73
C PRO A 349 2.73 -8.23 0.28
N LYS A 350 2.58 -7.74 1.52
CA LYS A 350 1.90 -8.47 2.62
C LYS A 350 0.37 -8.46 2.55
N ASP A 351 -0.24 -7.55 1.79
CA ASP A 351 -1.70 -7.36 1.72
C ASP A 351 -2.38 -8.11 0.55
N GLN A 352 -1.71 -9.15 0.05
CA GLN A 352 -2.20 -10.02 -1.02
C GLN A 352 -3.24 -11.05 -0.51
N PRO A 353 -4.14 -11.55 -1.37
CA PRO A 353 -5.13 -12.55 -0.97
C PRO A 353 -4.55 -13.97 -0.94
N ASP A 354 -4.65 -14.63 0.23
CA ASP A 354 -4.19 -16.01 0.43
C ASP A 354 -5.13 -17.07 -0.17
N VAL A 355 -6.40 -16.74 -0.45
CA VAL A 355 -7.41 -17.69 -0.97
C VAL A 355 -8.33 -17.00 -1.97
N ILE A 356 -8.67 -17.70 -3.05
CA ILE A 356 -9.69 -17.28 -4.04
C ILE A 356 -10.84 -18.30 -4.14
N GLN A 357 -12.08 -17.82 -4.02
CA GLN A 357 -13.28 -18.66 -4.09
C GLN A 357 -13.62 -19.06 -5.54
N PRO A 358 -14.46 -20.09 -5.75
CA PRO A 358 -14.98 -20.43 -7.07
C PRO A 358 -15.67 -19.25 -7.77
N GLY A 359 -15.19 -18.91 -8.96
CA GLY A 359 -15.65 -17.77 -9.78
C GLY A 359 -14.90 -16.46 -9.54
N GLU A 360 -14.00 -16.40 -8.55
CA GLU A 360 -13.20 -15.20 -8.25
C GLU A 360 -11.86 -15.17 -9.00
N SER A 361 -11.23 -14.01 -8.98
CA SER A 361 -9.86 -13.83 -9.44
C SER A 361 -9.10 -12.85 -8.57
N ALA A 362 -7.80 -13.10 -8.37
CA ALA A 362 -6.88 -12.23 -7.68
C ALA A 362 -5.70 -11.86 -8.57
N GLU A 363 -5.12 -10.68 -8.33
CA GLU A 363 -3.77 -10.35 -8.77
C GLU A 363 -2.82 -10.53 -7.58
N ARG A 364 -1.66 -11.11 -7.85
CA ARG A 364 -0.56 -11.32 -6.90
C ARG A 364 0.75 -10.85 -7.51
N MET A 365 1.72 -10.61 -6.65
CA MET A 365 3.10 -10.31 -6.99
C MET A 365 4.02 -11.25 -6.21
N GLY A 366 4.82 -12.02 -6.95
CA GLY A 366 5.83 -12.92 -6.40
C GLY A 366 7.24 -12.45 -6.70
N VAL A 367 8.17 -12.71 -5.78
CA VAL A 367 9.57 -12.32 -5.86
C VAL A 367 10.47 -13.54 -5.69
N TYR A 368 11.40 -13.73 -6.62
CA TYR A 368 12.32 -14.86 -6.69
C TYR A 368 13.76 -14.34 -6.74
N LEU A 369 14.65 -14.97 -5.98
CA LEU A 369 16.03 -14.53 -5.79
C LEU A 369 17.00 -15.54 -6.38
N PHE A 370 18.10 -15.06 -6.96
CA PHE A 370 19.15 -15.87 -7.55
C PHE A 370 20.52 -15.23 -7.26
N ASN A 371 21.56 -16.06 -7.18
CA ASN A 371 22.92 -15.57 -7.31
C ASN A 371 23.12 -15.07 -8.75
N LYS A 372 23.88 -13.98 -8.93
CA LYS A 372 24.02 -13.31 -10.22
C LYS A 372 24.79 -14.14 -11.26
N ASP A 373 25.72 -14.97 -10.81
CA ASP A 373 26.49 -15.88 -11.65
C ASP A 373 25.64 -17.08 -12.13
N GLU A 374 24.82 -17.66 -11.24
CA GLU A 374 23.81 -18.66 -11.58
C GLU A 374 22.81 -18.10 -12.59
N PHE A 375 22.26 -16.89 -12.37
CA PHE A 375 21.35 -16.26 -13.32
C PHE A 375 22.03 -15.93 -14.66
N GLY A 376 23.30 -15.52 -14.64
CA GLY A 376 24.06 -15.12 -15.83
C GLY A 376 24.36 -16.25 -16.83
N ILE A 377 24.15 -17.51 -16.45
CA ILE A 377 24.26 -18.67 -17.36
C ILE A 377 22.91 -19.17 -17.90
N LEU A 378 21.78 -18.62 -17.42
CA LEU A 378 20.45 -19.05 -17.83
C LEU A 378 20.01 -18.35 -19.14
N ASP A 379 19.67 -19.15 -20.14
CA ASP A 379 19.04 -18.66 -21.38
C ASP A 379 17.52 -18.43 -21.22
N GLN A 380 16.90 -19.12 -20.27
CA GLN A 380 15.45 -19.20 -20.11
C GLN A 380 15.10 -19.62 -18.67
N LEU A 381 13.97 -19.14 -18.17
CA LEU A 381 13.33 -19.65 -16.96
C LEU A 381 11.85 -19.97 -17.27
N SER A 382 11.20 -20.72 -16.39
CA SER A 382 9.75 -20.98 -16.45
C SER A 382 9.09 -20.65 -15.13
N PHE A 383 8.07 -19.79 -15.15
CA PHE A 383 7.17 -19.62 -14.01
C PHE A 383 6.34 -20.90 -13.83
N LYS A 384 6.62 -21.64 -12.75
CA LYS A 384 5.89 -22.82 -12.31
C LYS A 384 4.65 -22.39 -11.53
N PHE A 385 3.47 -22.84 -11.96
CA PHE A 385 2.22 -22.75 -11.24
C PHE A 385 1.74 -24.14 -10.80
N GLY A 386 1.53 -24.30 -9.50
CA GLY A 386 1.21 -25.57 -8.85
C GLY A 386 2.38 -26.18 -8.04
N PRO A 387 2.15 -27.26 -7.29
CA PRO A 387 0.85 -27.91 -7.07
C PRO A 387 -0.14 -26.97 -6.36
N LEU A 388 -1.44 -27.15 -6.59
CA LEU A 388 -2.47 -26.32 -5.94
C LEU A 388 -3.00 -27.00 -4.68
N MET A 389 -3.38 -26.19 -3.69
CA MET A 389 -4.05 -26.62 -2.46
C MET A 389 -5.38 -25.91 -2.28
N ASN A 390 -6.27 -26.45 -1.44
CA ASN A 390 -7.46 -25.75 -0.98
C ASN A 390 -7.19 -24.88 0.26
N ASP A 391 -8.24 -24.23 0.75
CA ASP A 391 -8.29 -23.43 2.00
C ASP A 391 -7.97 -24.21 3.30
N LYS A 392 -7.63 -25.50 3.19
CA LYS A 392 -7.28 -26.40 4.30
C LYS A 392 -5.92 -27.07 4.10
N THR A 393 -5.08 -26.54 3.21
CA THR A 393 -3.76 -27.07 2.85
C THR A 393 -3.79 -28.51 2.29
N GLU A 394 -4.94 -28.95 1.76
CA GLU A 394 -5.07 -30.25 1.11
C GLU A 394 -4.73 -30.11 -0.38
N TYR A 395 -3.78 -30.91 -0.87
CA TYR A 395 -3.40 -30.93 -2.28
C TYR A 395 -4.57 -31.30 -3.20
N LEU A 396 -4.70 -30.54 -4.28
CA LEU A 396 -5.70 -30.72 -5.33
C LEU A 396 -5.06 -31.30 -6.60
N PHE A 397 -5.93 -31.74 -7.52
CA PHE A 397 -5.57 -32.00 -8.93
C PHE A 397 -4.37 -32.94 -9.13
N ASP A 398 -4.23 -33.95 -8.29
CA ASP A 398 -3.12 -34.93 -8.30
C ASP A 398 -1.72 -34.28 -8.24
N GLN A 399 -1.60 -33.11 -7.59
CA GLN A 399 -0.36 -32.33 -7.49
C GLN A 399 0.26 -31.94 -8.84
N LYS A 400 -0.55 -31.82 -9.90
CA LYS A 400 -0.13 -31.31 -11.20
C LYS A 400 0.51 -29.92 -11.08
N GLN A 401 1.38 -29.63 -12.03
CA GLN A 401 2.03 -28.33 -12.24
C GLN A 401 1.82 -27.90 -13.70
N ALA A 402 1.94 -26.61 -13.96
CA ALA A 402 1.97 -26.04 -15.30
C ALA A 402 3.03 -24.93 -15.37
N TYR A 403 3.62 -24.73 -16.54
CA TYR A 403 4.77 -23.86 -16.71
C TYR A 403 4.49 -22.78 -17.78
N VAL A 404 4.73 -21.52 -17.42
CA VAL A 404 4.82 -20.40 -18.37
C VAL A 404 6.31 -20.14 -18.57
N GLU A 405 6.83 -20.49 -19.73
CA GLU A 405 8.18 -20.07 -20.15
C GLU A 405 8.33 -18.55 -20.04
N ILE A 406 9.53 -18.05 -19.73
CA ILE A 406 9.89 -16.63 -19.73
C ILE A 406 11.31 -16.51 -20.30
N GLU A 407 11.44 -15.75 -21.40
CA GLU A 407 12.72 -15.51 -22.04
C GLU A 407 13.56 -14.52 -21.22
N LEU A 408 14.79 -14.89 -20.89
CA LEU A 408 15.75 -14.00 -20.25
C LEU A 408 16.49 -13.18 -21.31
N PRO A 409 16.85 -11.92 -21.01
CA PRO A 409 17.69 -11.12 -21.91
C PRO A 409 19.08 -11.73 -21.95
N LYS A 410 19.51 -12.21 -23.11
CA LYS A 410 20.91 -12.63 -23.31
C LYS A 410 21.82 -11.40 -23.16
N ASN A 411 22.82 -11.52 -22.28
CA ASN A 411 23.90 -10.54 -22.10
C ASN A 411 24.76 -10.37 -23.37
#